data_AF-A0A0G0NTH4-F1
#
_entry.id   AF-A0A0G0NTH4-F1
#
_cell.length_a   1.000
_cell.length_b   1.000
_cell.length_c   1.000
_cell.angle_alpha   90.00
_cell.angle_beta   90.00
_cell.angle_gamma   90.00
#
_symmetry.space_group_name_H-M   'P 1'
#
loop_
_entity.id
_entity.type
_entity.pdbx_description
1 polymer ?
#
loop_
_entity_poly.entity_id
_entity_poly.type
_entity_poly.pdbx_seq_one_letter_code
_entity_poly.pdbx_strand_id
1 'polypeptide(L)'
;MPKIPRFEFDQLADTDSEEYSPPMDEIQEDEKEARSAREELADIEIEMAEPHRDRYTGEESKFQATDPTSFLDRIYYLRSDFIDKIRDREIREELLAKAASIEKKVYRQYIPFIRARINGFGWRNSPYKKAEKISPSGMEHHFDMARNVLDSMSVTEEEKQDFIFELDRLHDKLQSYVDEPGLFSFEETEEKLQNALYDIRMARYFATTRPPARMLAYEDVNPTEESDLEASLKSVAFLLEITQNMKEGDLKDRCMARAKELERVFSNVANLYKLEPLLLGDEARLKDLYTKVKNQEKVTEEDFVSMEALLKNDLAELSPSDFERLMKILSIAKRVFNGEHIDEDEERMNSSYESIDWAWDVLGVKRGDSEEIVKKAYRRLAMKYHTDRNKTPEAGKKMQRINEAREAIEKYNERKTSN
;
A
#
# COMPACT_ATOMS: atom_id res chain seq x y z
N MET A 1 -30.39 -94.97 13.90
CA MET A 1 -30.50 -93.60 14.41
C MET A 1 -31.80 -92.99 13.89
N PRO A 2 -32.59 -92.30 14.73
CA PRO A 2 -33.90 -91.80 14.37
C PRO A 2 -33.80 -90.58 13.43
N LYS A 3 -34.77 -90.44 12.53
CA LYS A 3 -34.91 -89.31 11.59
C LYS A 3 -35.31 -88.06 12.37
N ILE A 4 -34.47 -87.03 12.33
CA ILE A 4 -34.81 -85.69 12.82
C ILE A 4 -35.61 -84.96 11.70
N PRO A 5 -36.70 -84.23 12.03
CA PRO A 5 -37.59 -83.60 11.05
C PRO A 5 -36.94 -82.40 10.34
N ARG A 6 -37.44 -82.11 9.14
CA ARG A 6 -36.95 -81.09 8.19
C ARG A 6 -37.48 -79.68 8.48
N PHE A 7 -37.62 -79.31 9.74
CA PHE A 7 -38.24 -78.03 10.12
C PHE A 7 -37.44 -77.45 11.29
N GLU A 8 -36.97 -76.21 11.12
CA GLU A 8 -36.10 -75.40 12.01
C GLU A 8 -34.69 -75.08 11.47
N PHE A 9 -34.59 -74.79 10.17
CA PHE A 9 -33.46 -74.02 9.62
C PHE A 9 -33.88 -72.66 9.02
N ASP A 10 -35.11 -72.21 9.29
CA ASP A 10 -35.69 -70.98 8.72
C ASP A 10 -35.70 -69.77 9.67
N GLN A 11 -35.00 -69.84 10.82
CA GLN A 11 -35.01 -68.75 11.81
C GLN A 11 -33.62 -68.26 12.26
N LEU A 12 -32.56 -68.64 11.55
CA LEU A 12 -31.19 -68.16 11.81
C LEU A 12 -30.46 -67.79 10.50
N ALA A 13 -31.19 -67.39 9.47
CA ALA A 13 -30.60 -66.63 8.38
C ALA A 13 -30.70 -65.15 8.77
N ASP A 14 -29.61 -64.61 9.30
CA ASP A 14 -29.38 -63.16 9.31
C ASP A 14 -29.63 -62.65 7.88
N THR A 15 -30.65 -61.82 7.72
CA THR A 15 -31.07 -61.23 6.44
C THR A 15 -30.20 -60.06 5.98
N ASP A 16 -29.00 -59.89 6.54
CA ASP A 16 -28.13 -58.75 6.26
C ASP A 16 -26.72 -59.22 5.87
N SER A 17 -26.54 -59.80 4.68
CA SER A 17 -25.30 -59.70 3.89
C SER A 17 -25.36 -60.44 2.54
N GLU A 18 -26.40 -60.25 1.74
CA GLU A 18 -26.18 -60.41 0.29
C GLU A 18 -25.44 -59.16 -0.17
N GLU A 19 -24.10 -59.23 -0.20
CA GLU A 19 -23.26 -58.25 -0.92
C GLU A 19 -23.70 -58.26 -2.39
N TYR A 20 -24.59 -57.33 -2.73
CA TYR A 20 -24.93 -57.00 -4.09
C TYR A 20 -23.62 -56.66 -4.82
N SER A 21 -23.13 -57.58 -5.66
CA SER A 21 -22.00 -57.36 -6.56
C SER A 21 -22.56 -56.88 -7.90
N PRO A 22 -22.55 -55.55 -8.17
CA PRO A 22 -23.08 -55.01 -9.42
C PRO A 22 -22.33 -55.56 -10.64
N PRO A 23 -23.02 -55.85 -11.76
CA PRO A 23 -22.38 -56.20 -13.02
C PRO A 23 -21.42 -55.10 -13.50
N MET A 24 -20.36 -55.49 -14.21
CA MET A 24 -19.26 -54.60 -14.62
C MET A 24 -19.73 -53.35 -15.39
N ASP A 25 -20.81 -53.47 -16.18
CA ASP A 25 -21.38 -52.35 -16.94
C ASP A 25 -21.98 -51.27 -16.03
N GLU A 26 -22.56 -51.66 -14.88
CA GLU A 26 -23.12 -50.73 -13.90
C GLU A 26 -22.02 -50.02 -13.10
N ILE A 27 -20.92 -50.72 -12.79
CA ILE A 27 -19.74 -50.12 -12.17
C ILE A 27 -19.11 -49.08 -13.11
N GLN A 28 -19.04 -49.37 -14.41
CA GLN A 28 -18.52 -48.42 -15.40
C GLN A 28 -19.41 -47.18 -15.58
N GLU A 29 -20.73 -47.36 -15.47
CA GLU A 29 -21.71 -46.25 -15.52
C GLU A 29 -21.58 -45.37 -14.27
N ASP A 30 -21.57 -45.97 -13.07
CA ASP A 30 -21.36 -45.28 -11.79
C ASP A 30 -20.00 -44.54 -11.77
N GLU A 31 -18.91 -45.16 -12.25
CA GLU A 31 -17.60 -44.50 -12.34
C GLU A 31 -17.59 -43.31 -13.31
N LYS A 32 -18.36 -43.41 -14.40
CA LYS A 32 -18.47 -42.33 -15.39
C LYS A 32 -19.27 -41.16 -14.84
N GLU A 33 -20.41 -41.43 -14.20
CA GLU A 33 -21.22 -40.40 -13.52
C GLU A 33 -20.43 -39.75 -12.39
N ALA A 34 -19.71 -40.56 -11.59
CA ALA A 34 -18.85 -40.07 -10.54
C ALA A 34 -17.71 -39.18 -11.08
N ARG A 35 -17.10 -39.54 -12.21
CA ARG A 35 -16.07 -38.71 -12.85
C ARG A 35 -16.64 -37.36 -13.30
N SER A 36 -17.79 -37.37 -13.97
CA SER A 36 -18.47 -36.15 -14.39
C SER A 36 -18.81 -35.25 -13.20
N ALA A 37 -19.31 -35.83 -12.11
CA ALA A 37 -19.59 -35.10 -10.88
C ALA A 37 -18.31 -34.52 -10.24
N ARG A 38 -17.20 -35.27 -10.22
CA ARG A 38 -15.91 -34.77 -9.68
C ARG A 38 -15.37 -33.59 -10.49
N GLU A 39 -15.46 -33.67 -11.82
CA GLU A 39 -15.04 -32.61 -12.75
C GLU A 39 -15.88 -31.34 -12.54
N GLU A 40 -17.20 -31.44 -12.52
CA GLU A 40 -18.08 -30.29 -12.30
C GLU A 40 -17.91 -29.67 -10.91
N LEU A 41 -17.74 -30.48 -9.86
CA LEU A 41 -17.44 -29.96 -8.52
C LEU A 41 -16.07 -29.26 -8.46
N ALA A 42 -15.06 -29.75 -9.18
CA ALA A 42 -13.76 -29.09 -9.28
C ALA A 42 -13.84 -27.77 -10.05
N ASP A 43 -14.63 -27.74 -11.14
CA ASP A 43 -14.88 -26.53 -11.92
C ASP A 43 -15.54 -25.44 -11.06
N ILE A 44 -16.53 -25.80 -10.23
CA ILE A 44 -17.15 -24.87 -9.28
C ILE A 44 -16.11 -24.32 -8.31
N GLU A 45 -15.21 -25.16 -7.78
CA GLU A 45 -14.14 -24.70 -6.88
C GLU A 45 -13.16 -23.72 -7.54
N ILE A 46 -12.83 -23.94 -8.82
CA ILE A 46 -11.98 -23.03 -9.60
C ILE A 46 -12.71 -21.70 -9.85
N GLU A 47 -13.98 -21.74 -10.26
CA GLU A 47 -14.78 -20.55 -10.50
C GLU A 47 -14.96 -19.70 -9.22
N MET A 48 -15.08 -20.34 -8.05
CA MET A 48 -15.12 -19.61 -6.77
C MET A 48 -13.77 -18.99 -6.37
N ALA A 49 -12.64 -19.49 -6.88
CA ALA A 49 -11.32 -18.93 -6.59
C ALA A 49 -11.06 -17.64 -7.38
N GLU A 50 -11.66 -17.49 -8.57
CA GLU A 50 -11.54 -16.32 -9.44
C GLU A 50 -12.92 -15.70 -9.75
N PRO A 51 -13.65 -15.18 -8.75
CA PRO A 51 -15.06 -14.78 -8.90
C PRO A 51 -15.29 -13.61 -9.88
N HIS A 52 -14.23 -12.88 -10.26
CA HIS A 52 -14.30 -11.72 -11.15
C HIS A 52 -13.94 -12.02 -12.61
N ARG A 53 -13.66 -13.29 -12.94
CA ARG A 53 -13.20 -13.72 -14.25
C ARG A 53 -14.25 -14.61 -14.90
N ASP A 54 -14.73 -14.21 -16.07
CA ASP A 54 -15.71 -14.99 -16.84
C ASP A 54 -15.04 -16.22 -17.48
N ARG A 55 -15.64 -17.40 -17.32
CA ARG A 55 -15.12 -18.69 -17.81
C ARG A 55 -15.09 -18.80 -19.33
N TYR A 56 -16.05 -18.21 -20.03
CA TYR A 56 -16.20 -18.36 -21.48
C TYR A 56 -15.48 -17.27 -22.25
N THR A 57 -15.40 -16.06 -21.69
CA THR A 57 -14.73 -14.94 -22.34
C THR A 57 -13.33 -14.66 -21.79
N GLY A 58 -13.03 -15.11 -20.57
CA GLY A 58 -11.79 -14.80 -19.87
C GLY A 58 -11.70 -13.34 -19.41
N GLU A 59 -12.77 -12.56 -19.55
CA GLU A 59 -12.81 -11.15 -19.21
C GLU A 59 -12.85 -10.97 -17.69
N GLU A 60 -11.93 -10.14 -17.17
CA GLU A 60 -11.96 -9.68 -15.78
C GLU A 60 -12.81 -8.42 -15.69
N SER A 61 -13.82 -8.43 -14.83
CA SER A 61 -14.68 -7.27 -14.63
C SER A 61 -14.73 -6.88 -13.17
N LYS A 62 -14.34 -5.63 -12.88
CA LYS A 62 -14.33 -5.05 -11.52
C LYS A 62 -15.70 -5.09 -10.83
N PHE A 63 -16.79 -5.30 -11.60
CA PHE A 63 -18.17 -5.26 -11.10
C PHE A 63 -18.98 -6.53 -11.39
N GLN A 64 -18.46 -7.48 -12.16
CA GLN A 64 -19.11 -8.77 -12.34
C GLN A 64 -18.47 -9.75 -11.36
N ALA A 65 -19.30 -10.23 -10.45
CA ALA A 65 -19.02 -11.42 -9.67
C ALA A 65 -20.08 -12.45 -10.07
N THR A 66 -19.68 -13.72 -10.22
CA THR A 66 -20.63 -14.82 -10.50
C THR A 66 -21.65 -14.90 -9.37
N ASP A 67 -22.94 -15.03 -9.73
CA ASP A 67 -24.01 -15.16 -8.74
C ASP A 67 -23.83 -16.46 -7.95
N PRO A 68 -23.64 -16.40 -6.63
CA PRO A 68 -23.42 -17.60 -5.83
C PRO A 68 -24.57 -18.61 -5.90
N THR A 69 -25.78 -18.12 -6.20
CA THR A 69 -26.98 -18.95 -6.38
C THR A 69 -26.83 -19.90 -7.57
N SER A 70 -26.11 -19.48 -8.62
CA SER A 70 -25.82 -20.34 -9.75
C SER A 70 -24.98 -21.55 -9.36
N PHE A 71 -24.05 -21.39 -8.40
CA PHE A 71 -23.28 -22.52 -7.86
C PHE A 71 -24.16 -23.46 -7.04
N LEU A 72 -25.07 -22.92 -6.21
CA LEU A 72 -25.99 -23.73 -5.42
C LEU A 72 -26.95 -24.54 -6.32
N ASP A 73 -27.50 -23.92 -7.36
CA ASP A 73 -28.36 -24.59 -8.34
C ASP A 73 -27.60 -25.72 -9.04
N ARG A 74 -26.36 -25.46 -9.49
CA ARG A 74 -25.50 -26.49 -10.11
C ARG A 74 -25.22 -27.64 -9.15
N ILE A 75 -24.90 -27.36 -7.89
CA ILE A 75 -24.67 -28.41 -6.88
C ILE A 75 -25.96 -29.21 -6.64
N TYR A 76 -27.11 -28.55 -6.58
CA TYR A 76 -28.40 -29.22 -6.43
C TYR A 76 -28.69 -30.18 -7.60
N TYR A 77 -28.50 -29.73 -8.84
CA TYR A 77 -28.64 -30.59 -10.03
C TYR A 77 -27.63 -31.74 -10.02
N LEU A 78 -26.38 -31.50 -9.64
CA LEU A 78 -25.37 -32.55 -9.51
C LEU A 78 -25.79 -33.60 -8.47
N ARG A 79 -26.40 -33.17 -7.36
CA ARG A 79 -26.90 -34.07 -6.33
C ARG A 79 -28.08 -34.91 -6.84
N SER A 80 -29.13 -34.28 -7.36
CA SER A 80 -30.35 -34.99 -7.79
C SER A 80 -30.14 -35.87 -9.01
N ASP A 81 -29.38 -35.39 -9.99
CA ASP A 81 -29.35 -36.00 -11.33
C ASP A 81 -28.16 -36.93 -11.54
N PHE A 82 -27.12 -36.85 -10.70
CA PHE A 82 -25.92 -37.68 -10.79
C PHE A 82 -25.64 -38.40 -9.48
N ILE A 83 -25.31 -37.67 -8.41
CA ILE A 83 -24.77 -38.27 -7.18
C ILE A 83 -25.76 -39.23 -6.51
N ASP A 84 -27.05 -38.87 -6.45
CA ASP A 84 -28.07 -39.71 -5.82
C ASP A 84 -28.37 -41.01 -6.62
N LYS A 85 -28.00 -41.06 -7.91
CA LYS A 85 -28.19 -42.23 -8.77
C LYS A 85 -27.06 -43.26 -8.67
N ILE A 86 -25.91 -42.86 -8.15
CA ILE A 86 -24.75 -43.74 -7.94
C ILE A 86 -25.12 -44.82 -6.92
N ARG A 87 -24.90 -46.08 -7.29
CA ARG A 87 -25.24 -47.26 -6.47
C ARG A 87 -24.14 -47.54 -5.47
N ASP A 88 -22.89 -47.34 -5.87
CA ASP A 88 -21.73 -47.43 -4.98
C ASP A 88 -21.86 -46.43 -3.83
N ARG A 89 -21.96 -46.99 -2.62
CA ARG A 89 -22.17 -46.22 -1.39
C ARG A 89 -20.94 -45.36 -1.04
N GLU A 90 -19.73 -45.88 -1.21
CA GLU A 90 -18.51 -45.16 -0.83
C GLU A 90 -18.30 -43.95 -1.73
N ILE A 91 -18.46 -44.13 -3.05
CA ILE A 91 -18.33 -43.06 -4.04
C ILE A 91 -19.41 -41.99 -3.82
N ARG A 92 -20.66 -42.42 -3.56
CA ARG A 92 -21.76 -41.49 -3.29
C ARG A 92 -21.51 -40.68 -2.02
N GLU A 93 -21.08 -41.31 -0.92
CA GLU A 93 -20.77 -40.61 0.32
C GLU A 93 -19.58 -39.63 0.16
N GLU A 94 -18.54 -40.00 -0.60
CA GLU A 94 -17.42 -39.11 -0.96
C GLU A 94 -17.91 -37.86 -1.69
N LEU A 95 -18.72 -38.04 -2.74
CA LEU A 95 -19.23 -36.94 -3.57
C LEU A 95 -20.20 -36.03 -2.82
N LEU A 96 -21.09 -36.60 -1.99
CA LEU A 96 -21.96 -35.81 -1.12
C LEU A 96 -21.16 -35.01 -0.10
N ALA A 97 -20.11 -35.58 0.49
CA ALA A 97 -19.22 -34.86 1.39
C ALA A 97 -18.48 -33.72 0.68
N LYS A 98 -18.00 -33.95 -0.55
CA LYS A 98 -17.35 -32.92 -1.37
C LYS A 98 -18.34 -31.81 -1.73
N ALA A 99 -19.55 -32.15 -2.18
CA ALA A 99 -20.60 -31.19 -2.48
C ALA A 99 -20.95 -30.34 -1.26
N ALA A 100 -21.16 -30.95 -0.10
CA ALA A 100 -21.44 -30.23 1.16
C ALA A 100 -20.27 -29.31 1.58
N SER A 101 -19.03 -29.73 1.37
CA SER A 101 -17.84 -28.89 1.60
C SER A 101 -17.81 -27.68 0.66
N ILE A 102 -18.22 -27.84 -0.60
CA ILE A 102 -18.29 -26.75 -1.58
C ILE A 102 -19.46 -25.81 -1.25
N GLU A 103 -20.64 -26.32 -0.90
CA GLU A 103 -21.78 -25.51 -0.41
C GLU A 103 -21.35 -24.58 0.74
N LYS A 104 -20.55 -25.11 1.69
CA LYS A 104 -19.95 -24.32 2.78
C LYS A 104 -18.94 -23.26 2.31
N LYS A 105 -18.37 -23.37 1.12
CA LYS A 105 -17.52 -22.31 0.57
C LYS A 105 -18.33 -21.28 -0.22
N VAL A 106 -19.41 -21.71 -0.87
CA VAL A 106 -20.28 -20.84 -1.69
C VAL A 106 -20.89 -19.71 -0.86
N TYR A 107 -21.32 -19.96 0.39
CA TYR A 107 -21.92 -18.89 1.19
C TYR A 107 -20.98 -17.70 1.40
N ARG A 108 -19.67 -17.95 1.54
CA ARG A 108 -18.65 -16.90 1.70
C ARG A 108 -18.51 -16.02 0.46
N GLN A 109 -18.98 -16.48 -0.71
CA GLN A 109 -18.97 -15.73 -1.96
C GLN A 109 -20.12 -14.71 -2.07
N TYR A 110 -21.16 -14.80 -1.24
CA TYR A 110 -22.23 -13.79 -1.22
C TYR A 110 -21.71 -12.40 -0.81
N ILE A 111 -20.77 -12.32 0.15
CA ILE A 111 -20.19 -11.04 0.57
C ILE A 111 -19.45 -10.32 -0.58
N PRO A 112 -18.45 -10.94 -1.26
CA PRO A 112 -17.79 -10.28 -2.39
C PRO A 112 -18.74 -10.02 -3.56
N PHE A 113 -19.72 -10.91 -3.81
CA PHE A 113 -20.75 -10.70 -4.82
C PHE A 113 -21.61 -9.46 -4.54
N ILE A 114 -22.21 -9.36 -3.36
CA ILE A 114 -23.03 -8.22 -2.94
C ILE A 114 -22.20 -6.94 -2.96
N ARG A 115 -20.95 -6.99 -2.48
CA ARG A 115 -20.02 -5.86 -2.54
C ARG A 115 -19.79 -5.38 -3.98
N ALA A 116 -19.57 -6.29 -4.92
CA ALA A 116 -19.40 -5.96 -6.34
C ALA A 116 -20.67 -5.30 -6.91
N ARG A 117 -21.85 -5.82 -6.56
CA ARG A 117 -23.14 -5.24 -6.96
C ARG A 117 -23.37 -3.85 -6.37
N ILE A 118 -23.04 -3.62 -5.10
CA ILE A 118 -23.12 -2.30 -4.45
C ILE A 118 -22.18 -1.30 -5.11
N ASN A 119 -20.95 -1.73 -5.44
CA ASN A 119 -20.00 -0.89 -6.17
C ASN A 119 -20.52 -0.56 -7.57
N GLY A 120 -21.13 -1.52 -8.26
CA GLY A 120 -21.80 -1.29 -9.54
C GLY A 120 -22.96 -0.31 -9.43
N PHE A 121 -23.77 -0.42 -8.38
CA PHE A 121 -24.85 0.52 -8.07
C PHE A 121 -24.32 1.94 -7.82
N GLY A 122 -23.29 2.09 -6.98
CA GLY A 122 -22.66 3.38 -6.69
C GLY A 122 -22.05 4.01 -7.94
N TRP A 123 -21.38 3.21 -8.78
CA TRP A 123 -20.83 3.70 -10.05
C TRP A 123 -21.91 4.19 -11.01
N ARG A 124 -23.02 3.45 -11.18
CA ARG A 124 -24.10 3.82 -12.10
C ARG A 124 -24.95 4.99 -11.62
N ASN A 125 -25.10 5.15 -10.30
CA ASN A 125 -25.90 6.23 -9.71
C ASN A 125 -25.09 7.47 -9.34
N SER A 126 -23.76 7.42 -9.41
CA SER A 126 -22.91 8.59 -9.17
C SER A 126 -23.22 9.72 -10.16
N PRO A 127 -23.40 10.98 -9.68
CA PRO A 127 -23.66 12.12 -10.55
C PRO A 127 -22.46 12.47 -11.44
N TYR A 128 -21.27 11.94 -11.13
CA TYR A 128 -20.03 12.20 -11.86
C TYR A 128 -19.72 11.13 -12.92
N LYS A 129 -20.57 10.11 -13.07
CA LYS A 129 -20.42 9.04 -14.06
C LYS A 129 -21.55 9.11 -15.08
N LYS A 130 -21.22 8.92 -16.35
CA LYS A 130 -22.22 8.83 -17.43
C LYS A 130 -22.69 7.39 -17.56
N ALA A 131 -23.70 7.03 -16.78
CA ALA A 131 -24.30 5.71 -16.80
C ALA A 131 -25.82 5.78 -16.61
N GLU A 132 -26.52 4.75 -17.06
CA GLU A 132 -27.95 4.61 -16.82
C GLU A 132 -28.17 4.21 -15.36
N LYS A 133 -29.03 4.94 -14.65
CA LYS A 133 -29.30 4.73 -13.22
C LYS A 133 -30.01 3.40 -12.96
N ILE A 134 -29.72 2.77 -11.82
CA ILE A 134 -30.41 1.55 -11.37
C ILE A 134 -31.19 1.85 -10.10
N SER A 135 -32.39 1.27 -9.97
CA SER A 135 -33.17 1.24 -8.73
C SER A 135 -32.49 0.44 -7.61
N PRO A 136 -32.58 0.88 -6.33
CA PRO A 136 -32.11 0.11 -5.17
C PRO A 136 -32.85 -1.23 -4.99
N SER A 137 -34.08 -1.37 -5.49
CA SER A 137 -34.92 -2.55 -5.26
C SER A 137 -34.30 -3.87 -5.75
N GLY A 138 -33.51 -3.83 -6.82
CA GLY A 138 -32.78 -5.01 -7.30
C GLY A 138 -31.64 -5.44 -6.38
N MET A 139 -31.14 -4.54 -5.54
CA MET A 139 -30.03 -4.81 -4.62
C MET A 139 -30.52 -5.54 -3.36
N GLU A 140 -31.66 -5.12 -2.81
CA GLU A 140 -32.27 -5.73 -1.62
C GLU A 140 -32.51 -7.23 -1.82
N HIS A 141 -32.93 -7.63 -3.03
CA HIS A 141 -33.10 -9.03 -3.37
C HIS A 141 -31.86 -9.88 -3.11
N HIS A 142 -30.66 -9.36 -3.39
CA HIS A 142 -29.41 -10.09 -3.14
C HIS A 142 -29.10 -10.27 -1.66
N PHE A 143 -29.50 -9.32 -0.80
CA PHE A 143 -29.39 -9.46 0.65
C PHE A 143 -30.37 -10.52 1.18
N ASP A 144 -31.61 -10.51 0.68
CA ASP A 144 -32.61 -11.51 1.07
C ASP A 144 -32.17 -12.92 0.68
N MET A 145 -31.61 -13.08 -0.52
CA MET A 145 -31.01 -14.36 -0.96
C MET A 145 -29.89 -14.81 -0.01
N ALA A 146 -28.96 -13.93 0.34
CA ALA A 146 -27.86 -14.27 1.24
C ALA A 146 -28.34 -14.66 2.65
N ARG A 147 -29.39 -14.01 3.17
CA ARG A 147 -30.02 -14.36 4.45
C ARG A 147 -30.73 -15.71 4.40
N ASN A 148 -31.50 -15.96 3.35
CA ASN A 148 -32.22 -17.23 3.17
C ASN A 148 -31.28 -18.44 3.08
N VAL A 149 -30.12 -18.27 2.42
CA VAL A 149 -29.10 -19.32 2.34
C VAL A 149 -28.57 -19.65 3.73
N LEU A 150 -28.38 -18.66 4.60
CA LEU A 150 -27.89 -18.87 5.96
C LEU A 150 -28.78 -19.81 6.79
N ASP A 151 -30.11 -19.69 6.65
CA ASP A 151 -31.09 -20.50 7.38
C ASP A 151 -31.04 -21.98 6.98
N SER A 152 -30.62 -22.27 5.74
CA SER A 152 -30.53 -23.62 5.19
C SER A 152 -29.21 -24.34 5.50
N MET A 153 -28.20 -23.62 6.00
CA MET A 153 -26.82 -24.10 6.03
C MET A 153 -26.35 -24.58 7.42
N SER A 154 -25.59 -25.66 7.43
CA SER A 154 -24.98 -26.26 8.63
C SER A 154 -23.67 -25.55 9.02
N VAL A 155 -23.78 -24.29 9.43
CA VAL A 155 -22.69 -23.39 9.84
C VAL A 155 -22.75 -23.13 11.35
N THR A 156 -21.62 -22.83 11.98
CA THR A 156 -21.59 -22.49 13.42
C THR A 156 -22.33 -21.17 13.71
N GLU A 157 -22.86 -21.00 14.91
CA GLU A 157 -23.57 -19.76 15.28
C GLU A 157 -22.65 -18.52 15.25
N GLU A 158 -21.36 -18.70 15.53
CA GLU A 158 -20.36 -17.63 15.43
C GLU A 158 -20.14 -17.18 13.98
N GLU A 159 -19.89 -18.13 13.06
CA GLU A 159 -19.75 -17.82 11.63
C GLU A 159 -21.02 -17.21 11.02
N LYS A 160 -22.20 -17.60 11.52
CA LYS A 160 -23.48 -16.96 11.12
C LYS A 160 -23.54 -15.52 11.58
N GLN A 161 -23.15 -15.22 12.82
CA GLN A 161 -23.14 -13.87 13.36
C GLN A 161 -22.16 -12.97 12.59
N ASP A 162 -20.94 -13.46 12.30
CA ASP A 162 -19.94 -12.74 11.52
C ASP A 162 -20.46 -12.41 10.11
N PHE A 163 -21.12 -13.38 9.47
CA PHE A 163 -21.70 -13.18 8.15
C PHE A 163 -22.84 -12.17 8.15
N ILE A 164 -23.76 -12.23 9.12
CA ILE A 164 -24.84 -11.26 9.27
C ILE A 164 -24.27 -9.86 9.51
N PHE A 165 -23.25 -9.74 10.37
CA PHE A 165 -22.59 -8.48 10.64
C PHE A 165 -22.00 -7.84 9.37
N GLU A 166 -21.32 -8.63 8.52
CA GLU A 166 -20.81 -8.13 7.24
C GLU A 166 -21.93 -7.80 6.25
N LEU A 167 -23.04 -8.54 6.25
CA LEU A 167 -24.22 -8.18 5.46
C LEU A 167 -24.82 -6.85 5.90
N ASP A 168 -25.01 -6.63 7.20
CA ASP A 168 -25.57 -5.38 7.73
C ASP A 168 -24.65 -4.20 7.42
N ARG A 169 -23.33 -4.38 7.54
CA ARG A 169 -22.34 -3.39 7.12
C ARG A 169 -22.43 -3.04 5.64
N LEU A 170 -22.66 -4.02 4.77
CA LEU A 170 -22.86 -3.80 3.33
C LEU A 170 -24.19 -3.12 3.04
N HIS A 171 -25.23 -3.42 3.83
CA HIS A 171 -26.54 -2.77 3.74
C HIS A 171 -26.44 -1.29 4.10
N ASP A 172 -25.79 -0.96 5.22
CA ASP A 172 -25.48 0.42 5.62
C ASP A 172 -24.69 1.17 4.54
N LYS A 173 -23.75 0.48 3.89
CA LYS A 173 -22.98 1.04 2.77
C LYS A 173 -23.87 1.34 1.55
N LEU A 174 -24.78 0.42 1.20
CA LEU A 174 -25.76 0.65 0.13
C LEU A 174 -26.64 1.86 0.47
N GLN A 175 -27.16 1.94 1.69
CA GLN A 175 -27.98 3.06 2.15
C GLN A 175 -27.22 4.38 2.06
N SER A 176 -25.94 4.39 2.45
CA SER A 176 -25.07 5.57 2.31
C SER A 176 -24.93 6.04 0.85
N TYR A 177 -24.89 5.12 -0.13
CA TYR A 177 -24.86 5.45 -1.56
C TYR A 177 -26.21 5.91 -2.10
N VAL A 178 -27.32 5.39 -1.54
CA VAL A 178 -28.67 5.86 -1.86
C VAL A 178 -28.85 7.29 -1.37
N ASP A 179 -28.43 7.57 -0.14
CA ASP A 179 -28.55 8.89 0.48
C ASP A 179 -27.62 9.90 -0.18
N GLU A 180 -26.34 9.54 -0.38
CA GLU A 180 -25.32 10.40 -1.01
C GLU A 180 -24.68 9.71 -2.22
N PRO A 181 -25.28 9.82 -3.43
CA PRO A 181 -24.75 9.18 -4.64
C PRO A 181 -23.34 9.63 -5.04
N GLY A 182 -22.89 10.81 -4.61
CA GLY A 182 -21.52 11.30 -4.82
C GLY A 182 -20.46 10.54 -4.01
N LEU A 183 -20.85 9.83 -2.94
CA LEU A 183 -19.93 9.13 -2.05
C LEU A 183 -19.11 8.06 -2.77
N PHE A 184 -19.70 7.34 -3.73
CA PHE A 184 -18.96 6.32 -4.48
C PHE A 184 -17.75 6.91 -5.22
N SER A 185 -17.95 8.05 -5.91
CA SER A 185 -16.86 8.70 -6.65
C SER A 185 -15.83 9.37 -5.73
N PHE A 186 -16.25 9.73 -4.51
CA PHE A 186 -15.33 10.14 -3.46
C PHE A 186 -14.42 8.97 -3.06
N GLU A 187 -15.00 7.84 -2.64
CA GLU A 187 -14.23 6.67 -2.19
C GLU A 187 -13.31 6.13 -3.30
N GLU A 188 -13.80 6.06 -4.55
CA GLU A 188 -13.01 5.60 -5.70
C GLU A 188 -11.80 6.50 -5.97
N THR A 189 -11.99 7.82 -5.92
CA THR A 189 -10.90 8.78 -6.14
C THR A 189 -9.92 8.76 -4.97
N GLU A 190 -10.41 8.62 -3.76
CA GLU A 190 -9.59 8.53 -2.55
C GLU A 190 -8.69 7.29 -2.56
N GLU A 191 -9.22 6.13 -2.93
CA GLU A 191 -8.44 4.89 -3.06
C GLU A 191 -7.30 5.06 -4.07
N LYS A 192 -7.57 5.69 -5.23
CA LYS A 192 -6.54 6.00 -6.24
C LYS A 192 -5.44 6.90 -5.68
N LEU A 193 -5.80 7.92 -4.92
CA LEU A 193 -4.85 8.84 -4.29
C LEU A 193 -4.01 8.14 -3.21
N GLN A 194 -4.61 7.25 -2.42
CA GLN A 194 -3.88 6.46 -1.43
C GLN A 194 -2.86 5.52 -2.08
N ASN A 195 -3.23 4.88 -3.19
CA ASN A 195 -2.31 4.04 -3.97
C ASN A 195 -1.16 4.88 -4.57
N ALA A 196 -1.47 6.03 -5.17
CA ALA A 196 -0.45 6.94 -5.69
C ALA A 196 0.52 7.40 -4.58
N LEU A 197 0.02 7.70 -3.39
CA LEU A 197 0.86 8.07 -2.25
C LEU A 197 1.76 6.90 -1.79
N TYR A 198 1.23 5.68 -1.81
CA TYR A 198 2.01 4.48 -1.53
C TYR A 198 3.16 4.31 -2.52
N ASP A 199 2.88 4.47 -3.82
CA ASP A 199 3.89 4.35 -4.87
C ASP A 199 4.98 5.41 -4.73
N ILE A 200 4.61 6.67 -4.49
CA ILE A 200 5.56 7.78 -4.24
C ILE A 200 6.45 7.45 -3.03
N ARG A 201 5.84 6.96 -1.93
CA ARG A 201 6.59 6.60 -0.71
C ARG A 201 7.55 5.44 -0.97
N MET A 202 7.12 4.43 -1.72
CA MET A 202 7.96 3.29 -2.07
C MET A 202 9.11 3.70 -2.99
N ALA A 203 8.86 4.54 -4.00
CA ALA A 203 9.90 5.08 -4.87
C ALA A 203 11.00 5.80 -4.07
N ARG A 204 10.61 6.68 -3.13
CA ARG A 204 11.55 7.37 -2.23
C ARG A 204 12.33 6.40 -1.33
N TYR A 205 11.65 5.40 -0.76
CA TYR A 205 12.33 4.38 0.05
C TYR A 205 13.42 3.67 -0.75
N PHE A 206 13.10 3.19 -1.96
CA PHE A 206 14.07 2.51 -2.80
C PHE A 206 15.22 3.41 -3.29
N ALA A 207 14.97 4.70 -3.50
CA ALA A 207 16.01 5.68 -3.84
C ALA A 207 17.04 5.82 -2.71
N THR A 208 16.61 5.80 -1.45
CA THR A 208 17.52 5.96 -0.29
C THR A 208 18.31 4.70 0.07
N THR A 209 17.82 3.50 -0.30
CA THR A 209 18.45 2.22 0.08
C THR A 209 19.38 1.63 -0.99
N ARG A 210 19.42 2.17 -2.22
CA ARG A 210 20.24 1.62 -3.31
C ARG A 210 21.65 2.24 -3.34
N PRO A 211 22.70 1.45 -3.67
CA PRO A 211 24.07 1.97 -3.75
C PRO A 211 24.21 3.03 -4.86
N PRO A 212 24.98 4.13 -4.62
CA PRO A 212 25.06 5.29 -5.51
C PRO A 212 25.47 4.98 -6.95
N ALA A 213 26.26 3.93 -7.17
CA ALA A 213 26.75 3.53 -8.48
C ALA A 213 25.66 3.09 -9.47
N ARG A 214 24.44 2.77 -8.98
CA ARG A 214 23.28 2.50 -9.84
C ARG A 214 22.38 3.72 -10.07
N MET A 215 22.59 4.84 -9.37
CA MET A 215 21.77 6.06 -9.50
C MET A 215 22.10 6.84 -10.78
N LEU A 216 23.35 6.80 -11.27
CA LEU A 216 23.78 7.45 -12.53
C LEU A 216 23.18 6.81 -13.80
N ALA A 217 22.60 5.61 -13.71
CA ALA A 217 21.85 5.00 -14.82
C ALA A 217 20.36 5.37 -14.80
N TYR A 218 19.94 6.18 -13.82
CA TYR A 218 18.57 6.67 -13.62
C TYR A 218 18.50 8.20 -13.69
N GLU A 219 19.47 8.87 -14.33
CA GLU A 219 19.27 10.28 -14.73
C GLU A 219 18.16 10.43 -15.79
N ASP A 220 17.68 9.31 -16.35
CA ASP A 220 16.43 9.20 -17.11
C ASP A 220 15.22 8.86 -16.20
N VAL A 221 15.16 9.36 -14.95
CA VAL A 221 13.93 9.29 -14.14
C VAL A 221 12.92 10.28 -14.69
N ASN A 222 12.29 9.82 -15.77
CA ASN A 222 10.88 9.85 -16.07
C ASN A 222 10.15 11.20 -15.88
N PRO A 223 9.98 11.98 -16.96
CA PRO A 223 8.96 13.04 -17.05
C PRO A 223 7.51 12.59 -16.79
N THR A 224 7.26 11.31 -16.45
CA THR A 224 5.95 10.80 -16.01
C THR A 224 5.61 11.19 -14.57
N GLU A 225 6.57 11.39 -13.65
CA GLU A 225 6.26 11.63 -12.23
C GLU A 225 5.62 13.01 -11.95
N GLU A 226 6.04 14.07 -12.65
CA GLU A 226 5.42 15.41 -12.50
C GLU A 226 3.99 15.43 -13.05
N SER A 227 3.76 14.77 -14.18
CA SER A 227 2.42 14.60 -14.78
C SER A 227 1.49 13.81 -13.85
N ASP A 228 1.99 12.75 -13.22
CA ASP A 228 1.23 11.91 -12.31
C ASP A 228 0.89 12.64 -11.00
N LEU A 229 1.80 13.50 -10.51
CA LEU A 229 1.55 14.35 -9.35
C LEU A 229 0.52 15.45 -9.66
N GLU A 230 0.60 16.08 -10.83
CA GLU A 230 -0.40 17.07 -11.26
C GLU A 230 -1.79 16.43 -11.41
N ALA A 231 -1.85 15.21 -11.96
CA ALA A 231 -3.09 14.43 -12.04
C ALA A 231 -3.64 14.09 -10.64
N SER A 232 -2.76 13.79 -9.68
CA SER A 232 -3.13 13.55 -8.28
C SER A 232 -3.69 14.81 -7.61
N LEU A 233 -3.06 15.97 -7.82
CA LEU A 233 -3.56 17.26 -7.30
C LEU A 233 -4.94 17.62 -7.90
N LYS A 234 -5.16 17.36 -9.19
CA LYS A 234 -6.49 17.50 -9.82
C LYS A 234 -7.53 16.58 -9.17
N SER A 235 -7.14 15.35 -8.85
CA SER A 235 -8.00 14.38 -8.18
C SER A 235 -8.34 14.80 -6.73
N VAL A 236 -7.39 15.41 -6.01
CA VAL A 236 -7.63 16.02 -4.70
C VAL A 236 -8.63 17.18 -4.81
N ALA A 237 -8.45 18.08 -5.78
CA ALA A 237 -9.38 19.19 -6.00
C ALA A 237 -10.80 18.66 -6.32
N PHE A 238 -10.88 17.58 -7.09
CA PHE A 238 -12.14 16.90 -7.37
C PHE A 238 -12.78 16.30 -6.10
N LEU A 239 -12.01 15.69 -5.17
CA LEU A 239 -12.56 15.25 -3.88
C LEU A 239 -13.20 16.41 -3.10
N LEU A 240 -12.51 17.56 -3.03
CA LEU A 240 -13.04 18.74 -2.35
C LEU A 240 -14.33 19.24 -3.01
N GLU A 241 -14.40 19.25 -4.34
CA GLU A 241 -15.62 19.58 -5.09
C GLU A 241 -16.77 18.62 -4.74
N ILE A 242 -16.53 17.31 -4.68
CA ILE A 242 -17.56 16.34 -4.28
C ILE A 242 -18.08 16.68 -2.87
N THR A 243 -17.17 16.89 -1.91
CA THR A 243 -17.56 17.17 -0.52
C THR A 243 -18.36 18.46 -0.35
N GLN A 244 -18.10 19.49 -1.18
CA GLN A 244 -18.89 20.72 -1.18
C GLN A 244 -20.34 20.48 -1.60
N ASN A 245 -20.54 19.57 -2.56
CA ASN A 245 -21.84 19.20 -3.12
C ASN A 245 -22.61 18.15 -2.29
N MET A 246 -21.99 17.54 -1.28
CA MET A 246 -22.67 16.63 -0.35
C MET A 246 -23.67 17.38 0.55
N LYS A 247 -24.74 16.69 0.96
CA LYS A 247 -25.69 17.23 1.94
C LYS A 247 -25.02 17.46 3.29
N GLU A 248 -25.49 18.46 4.03
CA GLU A 248 -24.98 18.77 5.37
C GLU A 248 -25.25 17.63 6.35
N GLY A 249 -24.24 17.26 7.13
CA GLY A 249 -24.29 16.19 8.13
C GLY A 249 -22.92 15.58 8.40
N ASP A 250 -22.87 14.67 9.37
CA ASP A 250 -21.62 14.05 9.84
C ASP A 250 -20.81 13.38 8.73
N LEU A 251 -21.49 12.82 7.71
CA LEU A 251 -20.82 12.18 6.57
C LEU A 251 -19.99 13.18 5.76
N LYS A 252 -20.55 14.36 5.48
CA LYS A 252 -19.87 15.45 4.78
C LYS A 252 -18.65 15.92 5.56
N ASP A 253 -18.77 16.10 6.87
CA ASP A 253 -17.67 16.53 7.73
C ASP A 253 -16.51 15.52 7.72
N ARG A 254 -16.82 14.23 7.81
CA ARG A 254 -15.82 13.16 7.72
C ARG A 254 -15.12 13.14 6.35
N CYS A 255 -15.88 13.21 5.26
CA CYS A 255 -15.30 13.23 3.91
C CYS A 255 -14.46 14.50 3.66
N MET A 256 -14.93 15.66 4.13
CA MET A 256 -14.20 16.92 4.04
C MET A 256 -12.87 16.87 4.82
N ALA A 257 -12.87 16.30 6.03
CA ALA A 257 -11.65 16.14 6.81
C ALA A 257 -10.62 15.25 6.10
N ARG A 258 -11.07 14.13 5.52
CA ARG A 258 -10.22 13.21 4.74
C ARG A 258 -9.65 13.87 3.48
N ALA A 259 -10.48 14.60 2.73
CA ALA A 259 -10.06 15.33 1.54
C ALA A 259 -9.00 16.40 1.86
N LYS A 260 -9.20 17.18 2.93
CA LYS A 260 -8.24 18.20 3.39
C LYS A 260 -6.92 17.59 3.84
N GLU A 261 -6.95 16.42 4.48
CA GLU A 261 -5.72 15.73 4.87
C GLU A 261 -4.94 15.26 3.63
N LEU A 262 -5.62 14.71 2.63
CA LEU A 262 -4.98 14.37 1.36
C LEU A 262 -4.44 15.60 0.64
N GLU A 263 -5.18 16.72 0.62
CA GLU A 263 -4.69 17.99 0.08
C GLU A 263 -3.38 18.42 0.75
N ARG A 264 -3.36 18.44 2.09
CA ARG A 264 -2.16 18.78 2.86
C ARG A 264 -0.98 17.87 2.49
N VAL A 265 -1.21 16.57 2.40
CA VAL A 265 -0.15 15.59 2.07
C VAL A 265 0.37 15.80 0.65
N PHE A 266 -0.50 15.88 -0.35
CA PHE A 266 -0.08 16.07 -1.74
C PHE A 266 0.56 17.44 -2.00
N SER A 267 0.12 18.50 -1.31
CA SER A 267 0.81 19.80 -1.34
C SER A 267 2.22 19.71 -0.77
N ASN A 268 2.42 18.99 0.34
CA ASN A 268 3.76 18.80 0.90
C ASN A 268 4.64 17.99 -0.06
N VAL A 269 4.11 16.94 -0.68
CA VAL A 269 4.83 16.15 -1.67
C VAL A 269 5.22 17.04 -2.87
N ALA A 270 4.31 17.85 -3.40
CA ALA A 270 4.60 18.78 -4.49
C ALA A 270 5.67 19.81 -4.13
N ASN A 271 5.66 20.33 -2.91
CA ASN A 271 6.70 21.23 -2.44
C ASN A 271 8.05 20.54 -2.34
N LEU A 272 8.11 19.29 -1.89
CA LEU A 272 9.35 18.51 -1.83
C LEU A 272 9.92 18.25 -3.24
N TYR A 273 9.08 17.88 -4.20
CA TYR A 273 9.50 17.67 -5.59
C TYR A 273 10.04 18.95 -6.24
N LYS A 274 9.49 20.12 -5.91
CA LYS A 274 10.02 21.41 -6.37
C LYS A 274 11.32 21.79 -5.66
N LEU A 275 11.42 21.50 -4.36
CA LEU A 275 12.56 21.88 -3.53
C LEU A 275 13.83 21.11 -3.92
N GLU A 276 13.74 19.80 -4.19
CA GLU A 276 14.91 18.95 -4.44
C GLU A 276 15.80 19.44 -5.61
N PRO A 277 15.27 19.74 -6.82
CA PRO A 277 16.06 20.27 -7.93
C PRO A 277 16.60 21.68 -7.69
N LEU A 278 15.80 22.56 -7.09
CA LEU A 278 16.21 23.93 -6.77
C LEU A 278 17.36 23.94 -5.77
N LEU A 279 17.24 23.15 -4.70
CA LEU A 279 18.28 23.02 -3.68
C LEU A 279 19.58 22.48 -4.28
N LEU A 280 19.51 21.44 -5.11
CA LEU A 280 20.69 20.86 -5.75
C LEU A 280 21.36 21.84 -6.72
N GLY A 281 20.55 22.56 -7.51
CA GLY A 281 21.01 23.57 -8.46
C GLY A 281 21.68 24.76 -7.77
N ASP A 282 21.06 25.29 -6.73
CA ASP A 282 21.58 26.42 -5.97
C ASP A 282 22.83 26.05 -5.16
N GLU A 283 22.86 24.85 -4.57
CA GLU A 283 24.06 24.30 -3.95
C GLU A 283 25.22 24.19 -4.95
N ALA A 284 24.96 23.68 -6.17
CA ALA A 284 25.98 23.51 -7.19
C ALA A 284 26.54 24.87 -7.66
N ARG A 285 25.67 25.85 -7.92
CA ARG A 285 26.06 27.22 -8.28
C ARG A 285 26.87 27.90 -7.19
N LEU A 286 26.46 27.71 -5.93
CA LEU A 286 27.17 28.29 -4.79
C LEU A 286 28.55 27.66 -4.59
N LYS A 287 28.67 26.34 -4.77
CA LYS A 287 29.95 25.61 -4.73
C LYS A 287 30.88 26.06 -5.87
N ASP A 288 30.35 26.24 -7.08
CA ASP A 288 31.10 26.76 -8.23
C ASP A 288 31.62 28.17 -7.94
N LEU A 289 30.76 29.07 -7.47
CA LEU A 289 31.12 30.44 -7.12
C LEU A 289 32.21 30.46 -6.03
N TYR A 290 32.06 29.66 -4.98
CA TYR A 290 33.08 29.53 -3.93
C TYR A 290 34.43 29.01 -4.48
N THR A 291 34.39 28.03 -5.40
CA THR A 291 35.59 27.47 -6.02
C THR A 291 36.32 28.51 -6.87
N LYS A 292 35.58 29.29 -7.66
CA LYS A 292 36.13 30.39 -8.48
C LYS A 292 36.79 31.46 -7.62
N VAL A 293 36.15 31.85 -6.51
CA VAL A 293 36.71 32.79 -5.53
C VAL A 293 38.00 32.24 -4.93
N LYS A 294 38.03 30.95 -4.53
CA LYS A 294 39.21 30.29 -3.96
C LYS A 294 40.38 30.20 -4.96
N ASN A 295 40.07 30.01 -6.25
CA ASN A 295 41.07 29.92 -7.33
C ASN A 295 41.51 31.29 -7.88
N GLN A 296 41.03 32.40 -7.30
CA GLN A 296 41.28 33.78 -7.79
C GLN A 296 40.86 33.99 -9.25
N GLU A 297 39.79 33.32 -9.67
CA GLU A 297 39.18 33.54 -10.99
C GLU A 297 38.37 34.85 -11.02
N LYS A 298 37.99 35.32 -12.21
CA LYS A 298 37.17 36.55 -12.35
C LYS A 298 35.77 36.32 -11.79
N VAL A 299 35.55 36.77 -10.55
CA VAL A 299 34.25 36.85 -9.89
C VAL A 299 33.94 38.32 -9.61
N THR A 300 32.69 38.72 -9.79
CA THR A 300 32.21 40.10 -9.58
C THR A 300 31.24 40.17 -8.41
N GLU A 301 31.02 41.37 -7.85
CA GLU A 301 30.00 41.58 -6.81
C GLU A 301 28.58 41.27 -7.33
N GLU A 302 28.32 41.44 -8.63
CA GLU A 302 27.04 41.13 -9.27
C GLU A 302 26.70 39.64 -9.22
N ASP A 303 27.70 38.75 -9.24
CA ASP A 303 27.50 37.30 -9.13
C ASP A 303 26.94 36.91 -7.76
N PHE A 304 27.40 37.59 -6.70
CA PHE A 304 26.91 37.37 -5.34
C PHE A 304 25.50 37.93 -5.13
N VAL A 305 25.19 39.10 -5.73
CA VAL A 305 23.84 39.68 -5.70
C VAL A 305 22.85 38.79 -6.44
N SER A 306 23.27 38.24 -7.58
CA SER A 306 22.46 37.30 -8.37
C SER A 306 22.16 36.02 -7.58
N MET A 307 23.16 35.44 -6.91
CA MET A 307 22.95 34.27 -6.04
C MET A 307 22.04 34.57 -4.85
N GLU A 308 22.16 35.75 -4.24
CA GLU A 308 21.28 36.14 -3.13
C GLU A 308 19.82 36.29 -3.56
N ALA A 309 19.58 36.83 -4.76
CA ALA A 309 18.24 36.94 -5.33
C ALA A 309 17.64 35.55 -5.65
N LEU A 310 18.44 34.64 -6.21
CA LEU A 310 18.02 33.27 -6.50
C LEU A 310 17.61 32.53 -5.22
N LEU A 311 18.46 32.52 -4.19
CA LEU A 311 18.15 31.86 -2.91
C LEU A 311 16.86 32.41 -2.27
N LYS A 312 16.62 33.74 -2.36
CA LYS A 312 15.41 34.36 -1.82
C LYS A 312 14.16 33.95 -2.59
N ASN A 313 14.24 33.82 -3.91
CA ASN A 313 13.10 33.44 -4.74
C ASN A 313 12.79 31.94 -4.63
N ASP A 314 13.82 31.11 -4.57
CA ASP A 314 13.68 29.66 -4.74
C ASP A 314 13.51 28.92 -3.40
N LEU A 315 14.05 29.43 -2.29
CA LEU A 315 14.15 28.67 -1.03
C LEU A 315 13.48 29.33 0.18
N ALA A 316 13.27 30.65 0.17
CA ALA A 316 12.79 31.37 1.36
C ALA A 316 11.41 30.90 1.83
N GLU A 317 10.51 30.54 0.91
CA GLU A 317 9.16 30.04 1.23
C GLU A 317 9.07 28.51 1.31
N LEU A 318 9.93 27.79 0.58
CA LEU A 318 9.88 26.33 0.44
C LEU A 318 10.65 25.58 1.55
N SER A 319 11.79 26.10 2.00
CA SER A 319 12.55 25.54 3.14
C SER A 319 13.37 26.63 3.84
N PRO A 320 12.85 27.25 4.91
CA PRO A 320 13.56 28.29 5.66
C PRO A 320 14.91 27.81 6.24
N SER A 321 14.98 26.53 6.60
CA SER A 321 16.18 25.88 7.13
C SER A 321 17.28 25.81 6.07
N ASP A 322 16.95 25.37 4.85
CA ASP A 322 17.93 25.28 3.78
C ASP A 322 18.34 26.65 3.25
N PHE A 323 17.39 27.59 3.20
CA PHE A 323 17.67 28.98 2.87
C PHE A 323 18.72 29.58 3.81
N GLU A 324 18.55 29.43 5.13
CA GLU A 324 19.51 29.93 6.12
C GLU A 324 20.89 29.27 5.96
N ARG A 325 20.93 27.95 5.72
CA ARG A 325 22.17 27.21 5.47
C ARG A 325 22.93 27.76 4.26
N LEU A 326 22.25 27.96 3.13
CA LEU A 326 22.87 28.43 1.88
C LEU A 326 23.25 29.91 1.95
N MET A 327 22.43 30.75 2.58
CA MET A 327 22.76 32.16 2.82
C MET A 327 24.01 32.32 3.69
N LYS A 328 24.19 31.44 4.68
CA LYS A 328 25.42 31.42 5.48
C LYS A 328 26.64 31.09 4.62
N ILE A 329 26.56 30.08 3.76
CA ILE A 329 27.66 29.73 2.83
C ILE A 329 27.96 30.88 1.87
N LEU A 330 26.94 31.57 1.36
CA LEU A 330 27.11 32.76 0.50
C LEU A 330 27.82 33.90 1.24
N SER A 331 27.49 34.13 2.52
CA SER A 331 28.16 35.14 3.34
C SER A 331 29.65 34.83 3.55
N ILE A 332 29.99 33.55 3.70
CA ILE A 332 31.37 33.08 3.82
C ILE A 332 32.10 33.33 2.50
N ALA A 333 31.49 32.98 1.36
CA ALA A 333 32.07 33.22 0.05
C ALA A 333 32.36 34.72 -0.20
N LYS A 334 31.44 35.62 0.21
CA LYS A 334 31.63 37.08 0.14
C LYS A 334 32.84 37.54 0.99
N ARG A 335 33.00 36.98 2.19
CA ARG A 335 34.13 37.29 3.08
C ARG A 335 35.48 36.86 2.48
N VAL A 336 35.55 35.65 1.91
CA VAL A 336 36.75 35.16 1.21
C VAL A 336 37.07 36.06 0.00
N PHE A 337 36.06 36.47 -0.76
CA PHE A 337 36.23 37.38 -1.90
C PHE A 337 36.83 38.72 -1.50
N ASN A 338 36.43 39.25 -0.34
CA ASN A 338 36.99 40.50 0.22
C ASN A 338 38.41 40.35 0.77
N GLY A 339 39.04 39.18 0.63
CA GLY A 339 40.43 38.93 1.05
C GLY A 339 40.58 38.52 2.52
N GLU A 340 39.49 38.19 3.22
CA GLU A 340 39.59 37.64 4.58
C GLU A 340 40.15 36.21 4.53
N HIS A 341 41.22 35.95 5.27
CA HIS A 341 41.73 34.59 5.45
C HIS A 341 40.87 33.85 6.47
N ILE A 342 39.93 33.05 5.99
CA ILE A 342 39.06 32.21 6.84
C ILE A 342 39.82 30.92 7.18
N ASP A 343 40.06 30.65 8.46
CA ASP A 343 40.50 29.31 8.90
C ASP A 343 39.33 28.35 8.70
N GLU A 344 39.43 27.47 7.70
CA GLU A 344 38.37 26.50 7.36
C GLU A 344 37.95 25.64 8.57
N ASP A 345 38.85 25.39 9.53
CA ASP A 345 38.52 24.66 10.76
C ASP A 345 37.65 25.51 11.72
N GLU A 346 37.82 26.84 11.73
CA GLU A 346 37.08 27.76 12.60
C GLU A 346 35.64 27.99 12.11
N GLU A 347 35.46 28.02 10.78
CA GLU A 347 34.15 28.20 10.14
C GLU A 347 33.29 26.92 10.25
N ARG A 348 33.89 25.72 10.09
CA ARG A 348 33.23 24.42 10.34
C ARG A 348 32.71 24.32 11.77
N MET A 349 33.47 24.83 12.74
CA MET A 349 33.11 24.82 14.16
C MET A 349 32.01 25.82 14.54
N ASN A 350 31.74 26.83 13.71
CA ASN A 350 30.71 27.84 13.94
C ASN A 350 29.37 27.52 13.24
N SER A 351 29.23 26.34 12.63
CA SER A 351 27.94 25.88 12.10
C SER A 351 26.88 25.74 13.22
N SER A 352 25.64 26.18 12.96
CA SER A 352 24.53 26.20 13.94
C SER A 352 23.58 25.01 13.79
N TYR A 353 23.80 24.14 12.80
CA TYR A 353 22.92 23.03 12.47
C TYR A 353 23.39 21.75 13.15
N GLU A 354 22.55 21.12 13.96
CA GLU A 354 22.84 19.84 14.64
C GLU A 354 22.26 18.65 13.85
N SER A 355 22.70 18.45 12.61
CA SER A 355 22.35 17.27 11.80
C SER A 355 23.48 16.22 11.83
N ILE A 356 23.23 14.96 11.46
CA ILE A 356 24.33 13.98 11.38
C ILE A 356 25.40 14.40 10.37
N ASP A 357 25.02 15.09 9.30
CA ASP A 357 25.95 15.60 8.29
C ASP A 357 26.82 16.74 8.86
N TRP A 358 26.31 17.54 9.81
CA TRP A 358 27.12 18.50 10.57
C TRP A 358 28.27 17.83 11.32
N ALA A 359 28.04 16.65 11.89
CA ALA A 359 29.07 15.97 12.67
C ALA A 359 30.27 15.58 11.79
N TRP A 360 29.99 15.11 10.56
CA TRP A 360 31.01 14.80 9.56
C TRP A 360 31.75 16.07 9.10
N ASP A 361 31.02 17.17 8.90
CA ASP A 361 31.58 18.46 8.49
C ASP A 361 32.45 19.11 9.57
N VAL A 362 32.05 19.08 10.86
CA VAL A 362 32.83 19.62 11.98
C VAL A 362 34.17 18.92 12.12
N LEU A 363 34.19 17.59 11.96
CA LEU A 363 35.44 16.83 11.99
C LEU A 363 36.23 16.93 10.67
N GLY A 364 35.60 17.39 9.58
CA GLY A 364 36.22 17.55 8.28
C GLY A 364 36.47 16.24 7.56
N VAL A 365 35.56 15.28 7.72
CA VAL A 365 35.62 13.92 7.15
C VAL A 365 34.38 13.67 6.29
N LYS A 366 34.47 12.76 5.31
CA LYS A 366 33.33 12.43 4.45
C LYS A 366 32.42 11.41 5.11
N ARG A 367 31.13 11.47 4.78
CA ARG A 367 30.14 10.47 5.23
C ARG A 367 30.54 9.08 4.73
N GLY A 368 30.83 8.17 5.65
CA GLY A 368 31.27 6.81 5.35
C GLY A 368 32.78 6.59 5.37
N ASP A 369 33.57 7.60 5.75
CA ASP A 369 35.00 7.40 6.07
C ASP A 369 35.17 6.40 7.22
N SER A 370 36.28 5.65 7.20
CA SER A 370 36.56 4.65 8.22
C SER A 370 36.73 5.28 9.61
N GLU A 371 36.43 4.51 10.65
CA GLU A 371 36.55 4.97 12.04
C GLU A 371 37.98 5.45 12.38
N GLU A 372 38.99 4.89 11.71
CA GLU A 372 40.38 5.32 11.84
C GLU A 372 40.61 6.75 11.31
N ILE A 373 39.99 7.12 10.19
CA ILE A 373 40.04 8.46 9.59
C ILE A 373 39.33 9.46 10.52
N VAL A 374 38.16 9.09 11.04
CA VAL A 374 37.40 9.91 12.02
C VAL A 374 38.22 10.15 13.29
N LYS A 375 38.83 9.09 13.86
CA LYS A 375 39.72 9.19 15.05
C LYS A 375 40.97 10.02 14.78
N LYS A 376 41.50 10.01 13.56
CA LYS A 376 42.66 10.82 13.18
C LYS A 376 42.29 12.29 13.06
N ALA A 377 41.16 12.60 12.44
CA ALA A 377 40.63 13.96 12.32
C ALA A 377 40.27 14.56 13.69
N TYR A 378 39.62 13.79 14.55
CA TYR A 378 39.35 14.17 15.94
C TYR A 378 40.64 14.53 16.70
N ARG A 379 41.68 13.69 16.63
CA ARG A 379 42.96 13.94 17.31
C ARG A 379 43.64 15.21 16.82
N ARG A 380 43.60 15.48 15.50
CA ARG A 380 44.13 16.71 14.90
C ARG A 380 43.44 17.96 15.46
N LEU A 381 42.10 17.96 15.48
CA LEU A 381 41.31 19.10 15.96
C LEU A 381 41.39 19.28 17.48
N ALA A 382 41.37 18.19 18.24
CA ALA A 382 41.51 18.21 19.69
C ALA A 382 42.88 18.78 20.12
N MET A 383 43.96 18.48 19.39
CA MET A 383 45.27 19.09 19.64
C MET A 383 45.33 20.58 19.27
N LYS A 384 44.58 20.99 18.24
CA LYS A 384 44.52 22.39 17.78
C LYS A 384 43.71 23.28 18.73
N TYR A 385 42.63 22.77 19.31
CA TYR A 385 41.72 23.53 20.20
C TYR A 385 41.77 23.09 21.68
N HIS A 386 42.87 22.45 22.10
CA HIS A 386 43.03 22.01 23.50
C HIS A 386 43.02 23.18 24.48
N THR A 387 42.18 23.10 25.52
CA THR A 387 42.01 24.15 26.54
C THR A 387 43.29 24.46 27.32
N ASP A 388 44.17 23.47 27.54
CA ASP A 388 45.49 23.73 28.16
C ASP A 388 46.45 24.52 27.26
N ARG A 389 46.36 24.37 25.93
CA ARG A 389 47.25 25.07 24.99
C ARG A 389 46.67 26.42 24.56
N ASN A 390 45.35 26.54 24.51
CA ASN A 390 44.61 27.75 24.14
C ASN A 390 43.63 28.12 25.26
N LYS A 391 44.05 29.05 26.14
CA LYS A 391 43.28 29.49 27.32
C LYS A 391 42.23 30.56 26.99
N THR A 392 41.53 30.41 25.87
CA THR A 392 40.41 31.29 25.50
C THR A 392 39.08 30.58 25.81
N PRO A 393 38.03 31.31 26.23
CA PRO A 393 36.71 30.72 26.46
C PRO A 393 36.11 30.10 25.20
N GLU A 394 36.57 30.50 24.02
CA GLU A 394 36.20 29.94 22.72
C GLU A 394 36.79 28.56 22.46
N ALA A 395 38.02 28.28 22.93
CA ALA A 395 38.64 26.96 22.79
C ALA A 395 37.85 25.87 23.52
N GLY A 396 37.28 26.20 24.69
CA GLY A 396 36.40 25.29 25.44
C GLY A 396 35.12 24.94 24.68
N LYS A 397 34.44 25.93 24.10
CA LYS A 397 33.23 25.72 23.28
C LYS A 397 33.53 24.90 22.00
N LYS A 398 34.65 25.19 21.34
CA LYS A 398 35.10 24.45 20.15
C LYS A 398 35.44 23.00 20.48
N MET A 399 36.12 22.74 21.61
CA MET A 399 36.41 21.37 22.07
C MET A 399 35.13 20.59 22.39
N GLN A 400 34.14 21.24 23.01
CA GLN A 400 32.85 20.62 23.29
C GLN A 400 32.17 20.18 21.99
N ARG A 401 32.10 21.05 20.97
CA ARG A 401 31.53 20.72 19.65
C ARG A 401 32.25 19.57 18.93
N ILE A 402 33.59 19.51 19.02
CA ILE A 402 34.39 18.41 18.44
C ILE A 402 34.03 17.06 19.10
N ASN A 403 33.78 17.06 20.42
CA ASN A 403 33.37 15.87 21.15
C ASN A 403 31.95 15.43 20.77
N GLU A 404 31.00 16.37 20.70
CA GLU A 404 29.61 16.12 20.32
C GLU A 404 29.51 15.55 18.89
N ALA A 405 30.29 16.11 17.93
CA ALA A 405 30.36 15.60 16.56
C ALA A 405 30.89 14.16 16.49
N ARG A 406 31.94 13.84 17.25
CA ARG A 406 32.47 12.47 17.29
C ARG A 406 31.45 11.49 17.86
N GLU A 407 30.77 11.85 18.95
CA GLU A 407 29.77 10.99 19.59
C GLU A 407 28.56 10.74 18.68
N ALA A 408 28.12 11.75 17.92
CA ALA A 408 27.04 11.62 16.95
C ALA A 408 27.38 10.63 15.83
N ILE A 409 28.60 10.68 15.30
CA ILE A 409 29.09 9.74 14.27
C ILE A 409 29.19 8.32 14.82
N GLU A 410 29.68 8.15 16.04
CA GLU A 410 29.82 6.85 16.70
C GLU A 410 28.44 6.19 16.87
N LYS A 411 27.45 6.90 17.42
CA LYS A 411 26.06 6.43 17.54
C LYS A 411 25.42 6.10 16.19
N TYR A 412 25.72 6.84 15.12
CA TYR A 412 25.21 6.55 13.78
C TYR A 412 25.78 5.24 13.23
N ASN A 413 27.08 4.99 13.41
CA ASN A 413 27.73 3.75 12.96
C ASN A 413 27.28 2.52 13.77
N GLU A 414 27.04 2.66 15.07
CA GLU A 414 26.48 1.60 15.93
C GLU A 414 25.05 1.19 15.51
N ARG A 415 24.20 2.17 15.16
CA ARG A 415 22.84 1.90 14.66
C ARG A 415 22.84 1.19 13.31
N LYS A 416 23.80 1.50 12.44
CA LYS A 416 23.92 0.88 11.11
C LYS A 416 24.39 -0.58 11.16
N THR A 417 25.08 -0.97 12.23
CA THR A 417 25.59 -2.34 12.41
C THR A 417 24.62 -3.25 13.18
N SER A 418 23.59 -2.67 13.81
CA SER A 418 22.58 -3.39 14.60
C SER A 418 21.25 -3.63 13.87
N ASN A 419 21.09 -3.09 12.66
CA ASN A 419 20.02 -3.39 11.69
C ASN A 419 20.64 -4.13 10.50
#